data_AF-W7PPY2-F1
#
_entry.id   AF-W7PPY2-F1
#
_cell.length_a   1.000
_cell.length_b   1.000
_cell.length_c   1.000
_cell.angle_alpha   90.00
_cell.angle_beta   90.00
_cell.angle_gamma   90.00
#
_symmetry.space_group_name_H-M   'P 1'
#
loop_
_entity.id
_entity.type
_entity.pdbx_description
1 polymer ?
#
loop_
_entity_poly.entity_id
_entity_poly.type
_entity_poly.pdbx_seq_one_letter_code
_entity_poly.pdbx_strand_id
1 'polypeptide(L)'
;MVALVIGLIIILGAGQLFLMGFQTFRQTELLGNKQAALTFATETLVRDIRRARSIDNSSVFQVVVPNNGDLDSCDVGDDVTKEYWVEEYSGEHTLMLKTGCPTVAEFTEPLVGGFVDNGFPMPNDLDNGVWQLTFRLQSSVQGEFDEFVFHAVNRNAAVN
;
A
#
# COMPACT_ATOMS: atom_id res chain seq x y z
N MET A 1 20.09 42.28 36.46
CA MET A 1 19.18 42.08 35.30
C MET A 1 19.63 40.95 34.37
N VAL A 2 20.92 40.59 34.34
CA VAL A 2 21.48 39.53 33.46
C VAL A 2 20.89 38.12 33.71
N ALA A 3 20.63 37.75 34.97
CA ALA A 3 20.10 36.42 35.30
C ALA A 3 18.71 36.14 34.67
N LEU A 4 17.86 37.16 34.58
CA LEU A 4 16.53 37.05 34.00
C LEU A 4 16.60 36.85 32.47
N VAL A 5 17.58 37.52 31.83
CA VAL A 5 17.85 37.38 30.39
C VAL A 5 18.36 35.98 30.05
N ILE A 6 19.28 35.44 30.86
CA ILE A 6 19.80 34.07 30.64
C ILE A 6 18.70 33.03 30.85
N GLY A 7 17.86 33.19 31.88
CA GLY A 7 16.71 32.31 32.11
C GLY A 7 15.73 32.30 30.94
N LEU A 8 15.44 33.49 30.36
CA LEU A 8 14.57 33.61 29.19
C LEU A 8 15.15 32.89 27.95
N ILE A 9 16.45 33.04 27.69
CA ILE A 9 17.13 32.40 26.56
C ILE A 9 17.09 30.88 26.70
N ILE A 10 17.33 30.36 27.91
CA ILE A 10 17.30 28.91 28.17
C ILE A 10 15.89 28.34 27.96
N ILE A 11 14.84 29.02 28.46
CA ILE A 11 13.45 28.57 28.28
C ILE A 11 13.05 28.61 26.80
N LEU A 12 13.41 29.67 26.07
CA LEU A 12 13.16 29.77 24.64
C LEU A 12 13.91 28.70 23.83
N GLY A 13 15.18 28.45 24.16
CA GLY A 13 16.00 27.41 23.52
C GLY A 13 15.46 26.01 23.77
N ALA A 14 15.06 25.70 25.01
CA ALA A 14 14.45 24.42 25.37
C ALA A 14 13.08 24.23 24.69
N GLY A 15 12.28 25.29 24.58
CA GLY A 15 11.00 25.28 23.87
C GLY A 15 11.15 24.94 22.39
N GLN A 16 12.16 25.52 21.71
CA GLN A 16 12.43 25.20 20.32
C GLN A 16 12.90 23.76 20.13
N LEU A 17 13.78 23.25 20.99
CA LEU A 17 14.25 21.86 20.92
C LEU A 17 13.10 20.86 21.16
N PHE A 18 12.18 21.18 22.08
CA PHE A 18 10.98 20.39 22.31
C PHE A 18 10.08 20.34 21.07
N LEU A 19 9.74 21.49 20.49
CA LEU A 19 8.89 21.54 19.29
C LEU A 19 9.54 20.84 18.09
N MET A 20 10.84 21.01 17.90
CA MET A 20 11.61 20.32 16.86
C MET A 20 11.60 18.80 17.08
N GLY A 21 11.73 18.34 18.32
CA GLY A 21 11.60 16.92 18.68
C GLY A 21 10.23 16.36 18.30
N PHE A 22 9.14 17.04 18.66
CA PHE A 22 7.77 16.62 18.31
C PHE A 22 7.54 16.54 16.80
N GLN A 23 8.06 17.50 16.04
CA GLN A 23 7.98 17.49 14.58
C GLN A 23 8.77 16.31 13.99
N THR A 24 9.96 16.05 14.52
CA THR A 24 10.82 14.94 14.07
C THR A 24 10.18 13.58 14.34
N PHE A 25 9.57 13.39 15.52
CA PHE A 25 8.87 12.14 15.84
C PHE A 25 7.69 11.89 14.89
N ARG A 26 6.85 12.89 14.63
CA ARG A 26 5.73 12.76 13.69
C ARG A 26 6.18 12.45 12.27
N GLN A 27 7.23 13.11 11.79
CA GLN A 27 7.79 12.83 10.46
C GLN A 27 8.33 11.41 10.35
N THR A 28 8.98 10.91 11.40
CA THR A 28 9.53 9.55 11.44
C THR A 28 8.43 8.50 11.47
N GLU A 29 7.36 8.74 12.23
CA GLU A 29 6.19 7.86 12.31
C GLU A 29 5.47 7.76 10.96
N LEU A 30 5.21 8.91 10.31
CA LEU A 30 4.63 8.95 8.97
C LEU A 30 5.51 8.20 7.96
N LEU A 31 6.83 8.40 8.00
CA LEU A 31 7.75 7.70 7.11
C LEU A 31 7.77 6.19 7.36
N GLY A 32 7.70 5.76 8.62
CA GLY A 32 7.61 4.33 8.99
C GLY A 32 6.34 3.68 8.46
N ASN A 33 5.19 4.33 8.64
CA ASN A 33 3.91 3.83 8.12
C ASN A 33 3.90 3.75 6.58
N LYS A 34 4.49 4.73 5.89
CA LYS A 34 4.67 4.68 4.43
C LYS A 34 5.51 3.49 3.98
N GLN A 35 6.63 3.23 4.66
CA GLN A 35 7.50 2.12 4.31
C GLN A 35 6.81 0.78 4.52
N ALA A 36 6.04 0.64 5.61
CA ALA A 36 5.23 -0.55 5.86
C ALA A 36 4.17 -0.74 4.78
N ALA A 37 3.43 0.32 4.41
CA ALA A 37 2.42 0.32 3.37
C ALA A 37 2.98 -0.06 2.00
N LEU A 38 4.05 0.63 1.57
CA LEU A 38 4.71 0.38 0.30
C LEU A 38 5.22 -1.06 0.22
N THR A 39 5.91 -1.53 1.27
CA THR A 39 6.50 -2.87 1.29
C THR A 39 5.41 -3.94 1.26
N PHE A 40 4.41 -3.84 2.14
CA PHE A 40 3.34 -4.82 2.24
C PHE A 40 2.49 -4.89 0.96
N ALA A 41 2.07 -3.74 0.43
CA ALA A 41 1.27 -3.69 -0.79
C ALA A 41 2.05 -4.22 -1.99
N THR A 42 3.33 -3.85 -2.12
CA THR A 42 4.20 -4.33 -3.22
C THR A 42 4.42 -5.83 -3.12
N GLU A 43 4.78 -6.36 -1.94
CA GLU A 43 5.02 -7.79 -1.77
C GLU A 43 3.77 -8.64 -2.04
N THR A 44 2.61 -8.15 -1.61
CA THR A 44 1.32 -8.83 -1.83
C THR A 44 0.99 -8.84 -3.33
N LEU A 45 0.97 -7.69 -3.99
CA LEU A 45 0.62 -7.58 -5.41
C LEU A 45 1.64 -8.29 -6.33
N VAL A 46 2.94 -8.15 -6.06
CA VAL A 46 3.97 -8.86 -6.84
C VAL A 46 3.83 -10.37 -6.68
N ARG A 47 3.54 -10.86 -5.48
CA ARG A 47 3.32 -12.30 -5.23
C ARG A 47 2.10 -12.80 -6.00
N ASP A 48 1.00 -12.07 -5.95
CA ASP A 48 -0.25 -12.46 -6.58
C ASP A 48 -0.16 -12.40 -8.12
N ILE A 49 0.40 -11.33 -8.69
CA ILE A 49 0.67 -11.23 -10.14
C ILE A 49 1.60 -12.36 -10.61
N ARG A 50 2.66 -12.65 -9.85
CA ARG A 50 3.63 -13.68 -10.22
C ARG A 50 3.01 -15.07 -10.31
N ARG A 51 1.99 -15.35 -9.50
CA ARG A 51 1.28 -16.64 -9.43
C ARG A 51 -0.03 -16.65 -10.23
N ALA A 52 -0.41 -15.52 -10.82
CA ALA A 52 -1.70 -15.35 -11.46
C ALA A 52 -1.89 -16.33 -12.62
N ARG A 53 -3.05 -16.98 -12.66
CA ARG A 53 -3.53 -17.75 -13.81
C ARG A 53 -4.12 -16.82 -14.86
N SER A 54 -4.86 -15.81 -14.42
CA SER A 54 -5.39 -14.74 -15.26
C SER A 54 -5.41 -13.43 -14.48
N ILE A 55 -5.26 -12.32 -15.20
CA ILE A 55 -5.35 -10.95 -14.68
C ILE A 55 -6.33 -10.21 -15.58
N ASP A 56 -7.29 -9.53 -14.98
CA ASP A 56 -8.22 -8.63 -15.67
C ASP A 56 -8.02 -7.21 -15.10
N ASN A 57 -7.84 -6.25 -15.99
CA ASN A 57 -7.67 -4.83 -15.68
C ASN A 57 -8.66 -3.95 -16.45
N SER A 58 -9.83 -4.48 -16.81
CA SER A 58 -10.85 -3.77 -17.57
C SER A 58 -11.67 -2.78 -16.75
N SER A 59 -12.04 -3.14 -15.51
CA SER A 59 -12.90 -2.33 -14.63
C SER A 59 -12.36 -2.19 -13.22
N VAL A 60 -11.97 -3.32 -12.61
CA VAL A 60 -11.27 -3.42 -11.34
C VAL A 60 -10.03 -4.27 -11.58
N PHE A 61 -8.94 -4.00 -10.85
CA PHE A 61 -7.76 -4.84 -10.94
C PHE A 61 -8.02 -6.17 -10.25
N GLN A 62 -8.29 -7.19 -11.06
CA GLN A 62 -8.65 -8.53 -10.62
C GLN A 62 -7.55 -9.52 -10.99
N VAL A 63 -7.15 -10.33 -10.02
CA VAL A 63 -6.13 -11.37 -10.17
C VAL A 63 -6.71 -12.70 -9.70
N VAL A 64 -6.62 -13.72 -10.56
CA VAL A 64 -7.02 -15.09 -10.21
C VAL A 64 -5.76 -15.90 -9.91
N VAL A 65 -5.65 -16.40 -8.69
CA VAL A 65 -4.51 -17.20 -8.23
C VAL A 65 -4.97 -18.58 -7.75
N PRO A 66 -4.23 -19.66 -8.02
CA PRO A 66 -4.55 -20.96 -7.43
C PRO A 66 -4.22 -20.95 -5.94
N ASN A 67 -5.13 -21.49 -5.13
CA ASN A 67 -4.95 -21.67 -3.70
C ASN A 67 -3.92 -22.78 -3.45
N ASN A 68 -2.76 -22.42 -2.88
CA ASN A 68 -1.76 -23.41 -2.44
C ASN A 68 -1.88 -23.75 -0.94
N GLY A 69 -3.07 -23.56 -0.36
CA GLY A 69 -3.28 -23.58 1.09
C GLY A 69 -2.97 -22.23 1.75
N ASP A 70 -3.03 -21.14 0.99
CA ASP A 70 -2.84 -19.78 1.51
C ASP A 70 -4.14 -19.24 2.14
N LEU A 71 -5.29 -19.74 1.69
CA LEU A 71 -6.60 -19.51 2.28
C LEU A 71 -7.13 -20.84 2.84
N ASP A 72 -7.16 -20.97 4.16
CA ASP A 72 -7.66 -22.16 4.87
C ASP A 72 -9.16 -22.43 4.59
N SER A 73 -9.89 -21.37 4.23
CA SER A 73 -11.31 -21.44 3.93
C SER A 73 -11.60 -22.02 2.53
N CYS A 74 -10.63 -21.97 1.61
CA CYS A 74 -10.76 -22.48 0.25
C CYS A 74 -10.07 -23.85 0.12
N ASP A 75 -10.56 -24.71 -0.77
CA ASP A 75 -9.89 -25.99 -1.02
C ASP A 75 -8.55 -25.77 -1.74
N VAL A 76 -7.60 -26.67 -1.52
CA VAL A 76 -6.28 -26.61 -2.17
C VAL A 76 -6.47 -26.89 -3.67
N GLY A 77 -5.97 -25.98 -4.51
CA GLY A 77 -6.09 -26.04 -5.97
C GLY A 77 -7.26 -25.25 -6.54
N ASP A 78 -8.18 -24.75 -5.71
CA ASP A 78 -9.25 -23.87 -6.15
C ASP A 78 -8.70 -22.51 -6.63
N ASP A 79 -9.41 -21.91 -7.57
CA ASP A 79 -9.10 -20.57 -8.04
C ASP A 79 -9.66 -19.53 -7.09
N VAL A 80 -8.76 -18.71 -6.56
CA VAL A 80 -9.06 -17.59 -5.66
C VAL A 80 -9.04 -16.32 -6.48
N THR A 81 -10.20 -15.65 -6.53
CA THR A 81 -10.35 -14.33 -7.11
C THR A 81 -9.96 -13.28 -6.10
N LYS A 82 -9.06 -12.38 -6.48
CA LYS A 82 -8.62 -11.24 -5.69
C LYS A 82 -8.86 -9.94 -6.46
N GLU A 83 -9.59 -9.00 -5.89
CA GLU A 83 -9.80 -7.66 -6.46
C GLU A 83 -9.15 -6.61 -5.56
N TYR A 84 -8.43 -5.66 -6.17
CA TYR A 84 -7.75 -4.58 -5.46
C TYR A 84 -8.25 -3.22 -5.92
N TRP A 85 -8.51 -2.34 -4.96
CA TRP A 85 -8.83 -0.93 -5.19
C TRP A 85 -8.45 -0.11 -3.97
N VAL A 86 -8.39 1.21 -4.12
CA VAL A 86 -8.19 2.14 -2.99
C VAL A 86 -9.52 2.81 -2.69
N GLU A 87 -9.92 2.82 -1.42
CA GLU A 87 -11.09 3.55 -0.94
C GLU A 87 -10.80 4.23 0.41
N GLU A 88 -11.65 5.18 0.80
CA GLU A 88 -11.58 5.79 2.12
C GLU A 88 -12.13 4.81 3.17
N TYR A 89 -11.28 4.35 4.09
CA TYR A 89 -11.63 3.49 5.20
C TYR A 89 -11.10 4.10 6.50
N SER A 90 -12.00 4.30 7.47
CA SER A 90 -11.66 4.91 8.78
C SER A 90 -10.95 6.28 8.71
N GLY A 91 -11.23 7.07 7.67
CA GLY A 91 -10.68 8.43 7.48
C GLY A 91 -9.31 8.47 6.79
N GLU A 92 -8.85 7.36 6.23
CA GLU A 92 -7.63 7.26 5.44
C GLU A 92 -7.87 6.46 4.16
N HIS A 93 -7.19 6.80 3.07
CA HIS A 93 -7.26 5.99 1.84
C HIS A 93 -6.43 4.72 2.01
N THR A 94 -7.13 3.60 1.91
CA THR A 94 -6.61 2.26 2.22
C THR A 94 -6.72 1.39 0.99
N LEU A 95 -5.68 0.60 0.72
CA LEU A 95 -5.75 -0.46 -0.26
C LEU A 95 -6.66 -1.57 0.28
N MET A 96 -7.74 -1.83 -0.41
CA MET A 96 -8.69 -2.88 -0.10
C MET A 96 -8.39 -4.12 -0.92
N LEU A 97 -8.73 -5.28 -0.34
CA LEU A 97 -8.71 -6.56 -1.01
C LEU A 97 -10.08 -7.21 -0.83
N LYS A 98 -10.68 -7.61 -1.95
CA LYS A 98 -11.79 -8.57 -1.95
C LYS A 98 -11.28 -9.92 -2.38
N THR A 99 -11.54 -10.93 -1.58
CA THR A 99 -11.13 -12.31 -1.86
C THR A 99 -12.35 -13.21 -1.90
N GLY A 100 -12.38 -14.14 -2.86
CA GLY A 100 -13.42 -15.17 -2.94
C GLY A 100 -12.93 -16.41 -3.67
N CYS A 101 -13.60 -17.53 -3.43
CA CYS A 101 -13.37 -18.80 -4.13
C CYS A 101 -14.69 -19.57 -4.22
N PRO A 102 -14.79 -20.65 -5.02
CA PRO A 102 -16.06 -21.36 -5.22
C PRO A 102 -16.74 -21.86 -3.94
N THR A 103 -15.96 -22.17 -2.90
CA THR A 103 -16.44 -22.72 -1.62
C THR A 103 -16.73 -21.66 -0.56
N VAL A 104 -16.28 -20.42 -0.74
CA VAL A 104 -16.35 -19.34 0.26
C VAL A 104 -16.93 -18.09 -0.36
N ALA A 105 -17.93 -17.50 0.30
CA ALA A 105 -18.48 -16.22 -0.12
C ALA A 105 -17.38 -15.14 -0.13
N GLU A 106 -17.49 -14.23 -1.10
CA GLU A 106 -16.57 -13.11 -1.21
C GLU A 106 -16.58 -12.25 0.05
N PHE A 107 -15.40 -11.88 0.54
CA PHE A 107 -15.24 -10.97 1.67
C PHE A 107 -14.22 -9.89 1.34
N THR A 108 -14.40 -8.73 1.94
CA THR A 108 -13.54 -7.56 1.74
C THR A 108 -12.80 -7.24 3.04
N GLU A 109 -11.50 -6.96 2.92
CA GLU A 109 -10.65 -6.56 4.03
C GLU A 109 -9.76 -5.37 3.67
N PRO A 110 -9.49 -4.45 4.62
CA PRO A 110 -8.47 -3.42 4.46
C PRO A 110 -7.08 -4.05 4.60
N LEU A 111 -6.22 -3.83 3.60
CA LEU A 111 -4.84 -4.32 3.64
C LEU A 111 -3.91 -3.33 4.33
N VAL A 112 -3.78 -2.13 3.75
CA VAL A 112 -2.86 -1.11 4.29
C VAL A 112 -3.23 0.31 3.87
N GLY A 113 -3.14 1.23 4.84
CA GLY A 113 -3.38 2.67 4.66
C GLY A 113 -2.20 3.40 4.02
N GLY A 114 -2.28 4.73 3.94
CA GLY A 114 -1.21 5.61 3.50
C GLY A 114 -1.31 6.07 2.05
N PHE A 115 -2.36 5.69 1.33
CA PHE A 115 -2.59 6.10 -0.05
C PHE A 115 -3.18 7.51 -0.13
N VAL A 116 -3.13 8.12 -1.31
CA VAL A 116 -3.99 9.27 -1.65
C VAL A 116 -5.25 8.79 -2.37
N ASP A 117 -6.19 9.70 -2.62
CA ASP A 117 -7.30 9.43 -3.52
C ASP A 117 -6.77 8.99 -4.90
N ASN A 118 -7.37 7.95 -5.48
CA ASN A 118 -6.84 7.26 -6.66
C ASN A 118 -5.35 6.85 -6.49
N GLY A 119 -4.99 6.41 -5.28
CA GLY A 119 -3.63 6.04 -4.90
C GLY A 119 -3.10 4.77 -5.55
N PHE A 120 -4.00 3.98 -6.13
CA PHE A 120 -3.68 2.80 -6.93
C PHE A 120 -4.39 2.91 -8.28
N PRO A 121 -3.83 3.68 -9.23
CA PRO A 121 -4.34 3.69 -10.59
C PRO A 121 -4.24 2.30 -11.22
N MET A 122 -5.12 2.03 -12.20
CA MET A 122 -5.18 0.74 -12.88
C MET A 122 -3.80 0.34 -13.43
N PRO A 123 -3.31 -0.88 -13.13
CA PRO A 123 -2.03 -1.37 -13.66
C PRO A 123 -2.02 -1.49 -15.17
N ASN A 124 -0.89 -1.14 -15.78
CA ASN A 124 -0.66 -1.27 -17.21
C ASN A 124 -0.08 -2.65 -17.54
N ASP A 125 -0.65 -3.31 -18.55
CA ASP A 125 -0.04 -4.48 -19.18
C ASP A 125 1.03 -4.00 -20.17
N LEU A 126 2.28 -4.44 -19.98
CA LEU A 126 3.42 -4.13 -20.85
C LEU A 126 3.74 -5.28 -21.82
N ASP A 127 2.80 -6.21 -22.01
CA ASP A 127 2.92 -7.45 -22.76
C ASP A 127 3.87 -8.49 -22.13
N ASN A 128 3.79 -9.73 -22.63
CA ASN A 128 4.61 -10.87 -22.20
C ASN A 128 4.51 -11.17 -20.69
N GLY A 129 3.36 -10.88 -20.09
CA GLY A 129 3.12 -11.10 -18.67
C GLY A 129 3.82 -10.09 -17.75
N VAL A 130 4.34 -8.97 -18.28
CA VAL A 130 4.94 -7.90 -17.47
C VAL A 130 3.87 -6.86 -17.16
N TRP A 131 3.68 -6.57 -15.88
CA TRP A 131 2.71 -5.61 -15.37
C TRP A 131 3.42 -4.47 -14.68
N GLN A 132 3.06 -3.23 -15.05
CA GLN A 132 3.52 -2.03 -14.39
C GLN A 132 2.47 -1.55 -13.40
N LEU A 133 2.86 -1.48 -12.13
CA LEU A 133 2.03 -0.98 -11.04
C LEU A 133 2.56 0.37 -10.60
N THR A 134 1.64 1.25 -10.21
CA THR A 134 1.96 2.57 -9.68
C THR A 134 1.22 2.76 -8.37
N PHE A 135 1.94 3.15 -7.32
CA PHE A 135 1.36 3.59 -6.06
C PHE A 135 1.61 5.07 -5.86
N ARG A 136 0.58 5.78 -5.39
CA ARG A 136 0.66 7.16 -4.94
C ARG A 136 0.33 7.19 -3.45
N LEU A 137 1.34 7.49 -2.65
CA LEU A 137 1.23 7.55 -1.20
C LEU A 137 1.18 9.01 -0.74
N GLN A 138 0.54 9.27 0.38
CA GLN A 138 0.44 10.62 0.94
C GLN A 138 1.84 11.19 1.19
N SER A 139 2.18 12.37 0.64
CA SER A 139 3.49 12.97 0.88
C SER A 139 3.56 13.65 2.26
N SER A 140 4.78 13.94 2.74
CA SER A 140 4.96 14.81 3.92
C SER A 140 4.61 16.28 3.63
N VAL A 141 4.53 16.64 2.35
CA VAL A 141 4.08 17.95 1.88
C VAL A 141 2.57 17.88 1.62
N GLN A 142 1.82 18.80 2.21
CA GLN A 142 0.36 18.83 2.08
C GLN A 142 -0.06 19.07 0.62
N GLY A 143 -0.90 18.18 0.09
CA GLY A 143 -1.40 18.28 -1.29
C GLY A 143 -0.49 17.66 -2.34
N GLU A 144 0.67 17.13 -1.96
CA GLU A 144 1.54 16.34 -2.84
C GLU A 144 1.44 14.84 -2.50
N PHE A 145 1.83 14.01 -3.47
CA PHE A 145 1.92 12.57 -3.32
C PHE A 145 3.29 12.09 -3.77
N ASP A 146 3.78 11.05 -3.11
CA ASP A 146 4.99 10.34 -3.52
C ASP A 146 4.57 9.20 -4.46
N GLU A 147 5.09 9.19 -5.70
CA GLU A 147 4.76 8.17 -6.70
C GLU A 147 5.86 7.09 -6.76
N PHE A 148 5.45 5.82 -6.71
CA PHE A 148 6.31 4.66 -6.77
C PHE A 148 5.84 3.74 -7.90
N VAL A 149 6.74 3.46 -8.84
CA VAL A 149 6.48 2.57 -9.97
C VAL A 149 7.28 1.29 -9.80
N PHE A 150 6.63 0.14 -9.95
CA PHE A 150 7.28 -1.16 -9.90
C PHE A 150 6.71 -2.09 -10.95
N HIS A 151 7.51 -3.11 -11.28
CA HIS A 151 7.16 -4.09 -12.31
C HIS A 151 7.01 -5.46 -11.67
N ALA A 152 5.94 -6.16 -12.02
CA ALA A 152 5.69 -7.52 -11.62
C ALA A 152 5.57 -8.40 -12.87
N VAL A 153 6.10 -9.63 -12.82
CA VAL A 153 6.07 -10.54 -13.97
C VAL A 153 5.25 -11.77 -13.60
N ASN A 154 4.17 -12.00 -14.34
CA ASN A 154 3.40 -13.23 -14.30
C ASN A 154 4.21 -14.35 -14.95
N ARG A 155 4.61 -15.35 -14.14
CA ARG A 155 5.43 -16.47 -14.60
C ARG A 155 4.68 -17.44 -15.50
N ASN A 156 3.36 -17.54 -15.35
CA ASN A 156 2.55 -18.44 -16.17
C ASN A 156 2.35 -17.87 -17.57
N ALA A 157 2.30 -16.53 -17.69
CA ALA A 157 2.20 -15.84 -18.96
C ALA A 157 3.56 -15.72 -19.68
N ALA A 158 4.66 -15.50 -18.94
CA ALA A 158 5.99 -15.29 -19.53
C ALA A 158 6.66 -16.54 -20.14
N VAL A 159 6.10 -17.74 -19.93
CA VAL A 159 6.65 -19.02 -20.43
C VAL A 159 5.92 -19.52 -21.68
N ASN A 160 4.76 -18.93 -22.00
CA ASN A 160 3.97 -19.24 -23.21
C ASN A 160 4.25 -18.25 -24.33
#